data_AF-A0A965WQI2-F1
#
_entry.id   AF-A0A965WQI2-F1
#
_cell.length_a   1.000
_cell.length_b   1.000
_cell.length_c   1.000
_cell.angle_alpha   90.00
_cell.angle_beta   90.00
_cell.angle_gamma   90.00
#
_symmetry.space_group_name_H-M   'P 1'
#
loop_
_entity.id
_entity.type
_entity.pdbx_description
1 polymer ?
#
loop_
_entity_poly.entity_id
_entity_poly.type
_entity_poly.pdbx_seq_one_letter_code
_entity_poly.pdbx_strand_id
1 'polypeptide(L)'
;MILDKIFTGKIRVQLLTKLLINPASTVYLRGLERDLDVSSNTVRLELNKLYDMQLIQEHNETIKTKTKYYKVNTKHPMFKSLRGVILQHVGLDQIIENVLKKLGNVDEVYLTGDLVLGKNNPFVDLVIVGNIDKTYLYNLIEKVEILIDKKIRVGLYQSEEFTEKKLKDVGIFMKLM
;
A
#
# COMPACT_ATOMS: atom_id res chain seq x y z
N MET A 1 24.62 -3.55 9.46
CA MET A 1 23.40 -4.35 9.76
C MET A 1 22.50 -4.47 8.54
N ILE A 2 21.55 -5.42 8.52
CA ILE A 2 20.54 -5.55 7.44
C ILE A 2 19.72 -4.25 7.31
N LEU A 3 19.42 -3.58 8.42
CA LEU A 3 18.65 -2.33 8.45
C LEU A 3 19.32 -1.20 7.64
N ASP A 4 20.63 -1.01 7.79
CA ASP A 4 21.43 -0.05 7.02
C ASP A 4 21.36 -0.35 5.52
N LYS A 5 21.25 -1.63 5.15
CA LYS A 5 21.11 -2.05 3.75
C LYS A 5 19.69 -1.93 3.22
N ILE A 6 18.66 -1.74 4.04
CA ILE A 6 17.26 -1.66 3.59
C ILE A 6 16.83 -0.21 3.28
N PHE A 7 17.37 0.79 3.99
CA PHE A 7 16.90 2.18 3.85
C PHE A 7 17.89 3.15 3.19
N THR A 8 19.04 2.67 2.72
CA THR A 8 20.10 3.51 2.13
C THR A 8 19.84 4.02 0.72
N GLY A 9 18.76 3.59 0.05
CA GLY A 9 18.48 3.98 -1.34
C GLY A 9 17.04 4.44 -1.55
N LYS A 10 16.87 5.64 -2.13
CA LYS A 10 15.55 6.20 -2.49
C LYS A 10 14.70 5.20 -3.30
N ILE A 11 15.31 4.56 -4.29
CA ILE A 11 14.64 3.55 -5.14
C ILE A 11 14.23 2.31 -4.34
N ARG A 12 15.07 1.87 -3.38
CA ARG A 12 14.76 0.73 -2.52
C ARG A 12 13.58 1.03 -1.61
N VAL A 13 13.53 2.23 -1.03
CA VAL A 13 12.41 2.68 -0.21
C VAL A 13 11.13 2.74 -1.04
N GLN A 14 11.18 3.27 -2.27
CA GLN A 14 10.02 3.28 -3.16
C GLN A 14 9.54 1.87 -3.54
N LEU A 15 10.46 0.95 -3.85
CA LEU A 15 10.14 -0.46 -4.12
C LEU A 15 9.49 -1.13 -2.91
N LEU A 16 10.08 -0.97 -1.73
CA LEU A 16 9.55 -1.49 -0.48
C LEU A 16 8.18 -0.90 -0.16
N THR A 17 8.00 0.41 -0.38
CA THR A 17 6.72 1.10 -0.19
C THR A 17 5.64 0.45 -1.06
N LYS A 18 5.90 0.32 -2.36
CA LYS A 18 4.98 -0.32 -3.31
C LYS A 18 4.63 -1.77 -2.94
N LEU A 19 5.64 -2.56 -2.56
CA LEU A 19 5.48 -3.98 -2.25
C LEU A 19 4.84 -4.25 -0.87
N LEU A 20 5.08 -3.40 0.13
CA LEU A 20 4.63 -3.62 1.50
C LEU A 20 3.27 -2.98 1.80
N ILE A 21 2.89 -1.91 1.08
CA ILE A 21 1.54 -1.33 1.20
C ILE A 21 0.51 -2.35 0.74
N ASN A 22 0.68 -2.90 -0.46
CA ASN A 22 -0.18 -3.95 -1.01
C ASN A 22 0.58 -5.27 -1.25
N PRO A 23 0.72 -6.12 -0.21
CA PRO A 23 1.45 -7.40 -0.30
C PRO A 23 0.85 -8.42 -1.28
N ALA A 24 -0.42 -8.24 -1.66
CA ALA A 24 -1.08 -9.12 -2.64
C ALA A 24 -0.61 -8.82 -4.06
N SER A 25 -0.13 -7.60 -4.32
CA SER A 25 0.32 -7.16 -5.64
C SER A 25 1.59 -7.89 -6.11
N THR A 26 1.68 -8.05 -7.43
CA THR A 26 2.90 -8.50 -8.13
C THR A 26 3.45 -7.35 -8.97
N VAL A 27 4.77 -7.29 -9.08
CA VAL A 27 5.46 -6.28 -9.90
C VAL A 27 6.39 -6.94 -10.89
N TYR A 28 6.67 -6.28 -12.01
CA TYR A 28 7.61 -6.74 -13.03
C TYR A 28 8.56 -5.61 -13.40
N LEU A 29 9.74 -5.96 -13.91
CA LEU A 29 10.84 -5.02 -14.14
C LEU A 29 10.42 -3.77 -14.94
N ARG A 30 9.81 -3.96 -16.11
CA ARG A 30 9.35 -2.85 -16.98
C ARG A 30 8.26 -1.98 -16.36
N GLY A 31 7.42 -2.55 -15.49
CA GLY A 31 6.41 -1.79 -14.76
C GLY A 31 7.06 -0.85 -13.77
N LEU A 32 8.04 -1.37 -13.03
CA LEU A 32 8.82 -0.62 -12.05
C LEU A 32 9.70 0.46 -12.68
N GLU A 33 10.29 0.22 -13.85
CA GLU A 33 11.03 1.24 -14.61
C GLU A 33 10.18 2.48 -14.88
N ARG A 34 8.94 2.28 -15.36
CA ARG A 34 8.01 3.37 -15.63
C ARG A 34 7.50 4.06 -14.37
N ASP A 35 7.21 3.28 -13.33
CA ASP A 35 6.66 3.83 -12.09
C ASP A 35 7.69 4.60 -11.25
N LEU A 36 8.96 4.18 -11.31
CA LEU A 36 10.04 4.77 -10.53
C LEU A 36 10.88 5.78 -11.33
N ASP A 37 10.64 5.88 -12.64
CA ASP A 37 11.37 6.73 -13.57
C ASP A 37 12.89 6.50 -13.51
N VAL A 38 13.30 5.24 -13.58
CA VAL A 38 14.72 4.84 -13.55
C VAL A 38 15.04 3.73 -14.54
N SER A 39 16.34 3.57 -14.84
CA SER A 39 16.80 2.56 -15.79
C SER A 39 16.50 1.13 -15.35
N SER A 40 16.32 0.23 -16.32
CA SER A 40 16.15 -1.21 -16.11
C SER A 40 17.23 -1.82 -15.22
N ASN A 41 18.48 -1.38 -15.40
CA ASN A 41 19.59 -1.89 -14.62
C ASN A 41 19.50 -1.44 -13.16
N THR A 42 19.09 -0.20 -12.90
CA THR A 42 18.88 0.32 -11.54
C THR A 42 17.80 -0.49 -10.81
N VAL A 43 16.65 -0.71 -11.44
CA VAL A 43 15.57 -1.54 -10.85
C VAL A 43 16.06 -2.96 -10.60
N ARG A 44 16.75 -3.57 -11.58
CA ARG A 44 17.26 -4.93 -11.47
C ARG A 44 18.22 -5.09 -10.29
N LEU A 45 19.15 -4.16 -10.12
CA LEU A 45 20.10 -4.19 -9.00
C LEU A 45 19.40 -4.12 -7.64
N GLU A 46 18.37 -3.27 -7.51
CA GLU A 46 17.61 -3.17 -6.26
C GLU A 46 16.71 -4.38 -6.01
N LEU A 47 16.07 -4.93 -7.05
CA LEU A 47 15.32 -6.19 -6.94
C LEU A 47 16.20 -7.35 -6.51
N ASN A 48 17.40 -7.49 -7.11
CA ASN A 48 18.35 -8.53 -6.74
C ASN A 48 18.74 -8.40 -5.25
N LYS A 49 19.03 -7.19 -4.76
CA LYS A 49 19.32 -6.96 -3.34
C LYS A 49 18.16 -7.41 -2.43
N LEU A 50 16.92 -7.06 -2.78
CA LEU A 50 15.74 -7.47 -2.00
C LEU A 50 15.51 -8.99 -2.06
N TYR A 51 15.79 -9.61 -3.20
CA TYR A 51 15.69 -11.05 -3.41
C TYR A 51 16.75 -11.80 -2.60
N ASP A 52 18.00 -11.33 -2.62
CA ASP A 52 19.11 -11.89 -1.86
C ASP A 52 18.86 -11.80 -0.34
N MET A 53 18.15 -10.75 0.10
CA MET A 53 17.68 -10.61 1.48
C MET A 53 16.43 -11.43 1.79
N GLN A 54 15.88 -12.18 0.83
CA GLN A 54 14.65 -12.96 0.94
C GLN A 54 13.41 -12.13 1.31
N LEU A 55 13.44 -10.82 1.09
CA LEU A 55 12.31 -9.90 1.31
C LEU A 55 11.27 -10.01 0.18
N ILE A 56 11.71 -10.43 -1.01
CA ILE A 56 10.85 -10.71 -2.15
C ILE A 56 11.13 -12.11 -2.69
N GLN A 57 10.16 -12.64 -3.44
CA GLN A 57 10.25 -13.91 -4.16
C GLN A 57 9.98 -13.66 -5.64
N GLU A 58 10.70 -14.39 -6.50
CA GLU A 58 10.46 -14.40 -7.94
C GLU A 58 9.35 -15.42 -8.25
N HIS A 59 8.40 -15.03 -9.10
CA HIS A 59 7.42 -15.92 -9.70
C HIS A 59 7.56 -15.87 -11.22
N ASN A 60 7.72 -17.04 -11.84
CA ASN A 60 7.75 -17.17 -13.29
C ASN A 60 6.38 -17.61 -13.76
N GLU A 61 5.60 -16.67 -14.29
CA GLU A 61 4.27 -16.98 -14.83
C GLU A 61 4.45 -17.51 -16.27
N THR A 62 4.30 -18.82 -16.41
CA THR A 62 4.12 -19.61 -17.64
C THR A 62 4.96 -19.23 -18.88
N ILE A 63 5.92 -20.11 -19.21
CA ILE A 63 6.69 -20.43 -20.45
C ILE A 63 6.55 -19.55 -21.72
N LYS A 64 5.44 -18.87 -22.00
CA LYS A 64 5.22 -18.04 -23.19
C LYS A 64 5.75 -16.60 -23.10
N THR A 65 6.06 -16.07 -21.91
CA THR A 65 6.71 -14.75 -21.77
C THR A 65 7.94 -14.83 -20.88
N LYS A 66 9.08 -14.27 -21.29
CA LYS A 66 10.31 -14.19 -20.47
C LYS A 66 10.21 -13.14 -19.35
N THR A 67 9.00 -12.81 -18.90
CA THR A 67 8.76 -11.75 -17.92
C THR A 67 8.83 -12.31 -16.51
N LYS A 68 9.80 -11.83 -15.73
CA LYS A 68 9.91 -12.15 -14.30
C LYS A 68 8.99 -11.27 -13.48
N TYR A 69 8.21 -11.89 -12.61
CA TYR A 69 7.38 -11.21 -11.62
C TYR A 69 7.99 -11.35 -10.23
N TYR A 70 7.75 -10.36 -9.39
CA TYR A 70 8.24 -10.30 -8.02
C TYR A 70 7.08 -10.03 -7.07
N LYS A 71 7.10 -10.67 -5.91
CA LYS A 71 6.13 -10.49 -4.84
C LYS A 71 6.85 -10.39 -3.50
N VAL A 72 6.28 -9.64 -2.56
CA VAL A 72 6.82 -9.60 -1.19
C VAL A 72 6.69 -10.95 -0.50
N ASN A 73 7.72 -11.33 0.24
CA ASN A 73 7.70 -12.52 1.06
C ASN A 73 6.98 -12.23 2.39
N THR A 74 5.68 -12.45 2.43
CA THR A 74 4.86 -12.25 3.64
C THR A 74 5.22 -13.19 4.79
N LYS A 75 5.95 -14.28 4.52
CA LYS A 75 6.44 -15.24 5.51
C LYS A 75 7.78 -14.81 6.13
N HIS A 76 8.40 -13.74 5.65
CA HIS A 76 9.67 -13.26 6.17
C HIS A 76 9.52 -12.74 7.62
N PRO A 77 10.44 -13.06 8.57
CA PRO A 77 10.30 -12.65 9.97
C PRO A 77 10.13 -11.13 10.17
N MET A 78 10.80 -10.33 9.36
CA MET A 78 10.71 -8.86 9.42
C MET A 78 9.52 -8.27 8.65
N PHE A 79 8.69 -9.07 7.97
CA PHE A 79 7.64 -8.56 7.10
C PHE A 79 6.69 -7.61 7.85
N LYS A 80 6.18 -8.02 9.02
CA LYS A 80 5.26 -7.19 9.82
C LYS A 80 5.90 -5.88 10.25
N SER A 81 7.14 -5.92 10.74
CA SER A 81 7.87 -4.73 11.22
C SER A 81 8.17 -3.77 10.07
N LEU A 82 8.67 -4.27 8.94
CA LEU A 82 8.96 -3.44 7.77
C LEU A 82 7.67 -2.83 7.20
N ARG A 83 6.59 -3.61 7.12
CA ARG A 83 5.29 -3.09 6.72
C ARG A 83 4.81 -2.00 7.66
N GLY A 84 4.94 -2.19 8.97
CA GLY A 84 4.61 -1.16 9.97
C GLY A 84 5.37 0.14 9.73
N VAL A 85 6.68 0.07 9.55
CA VAL A 85 7.53 1.24 9.25
C VAL A 85 7.10 1.92 7.95
N ILE A 86 6.77 1.15 6.90
CA ILE A 86 6.27 1.72 5.64
C ILE A 86 4.92 2.40 5.83
N LEU A 87 3.98 1.79 6.55
CA LEU A 87 2.67 2.39 6.82
C LEU A 87 2.80 3.69 7.61
N GLN A 88 3.71 3.73 8.59
CA GLN A 88 4.08 4.95 9.32
C GLN A 88 4.68 6.00 8.40
N HIS A 89 5.61 5.59 7.53
CA HIS A 89 6.25 6.49 6.58
C HIS A 89 5.25 7.19 5.64
N VAL A 90 4.18 6.49 5.25
CA VAL A 90 3.13 7.07 4.38
C VAL A 90 1.94 7.67 5.15
N GLY A 91 1.94 7.58 6.49
CA GLY A 91 0.86 8.10 7.36
C GLY A 91 -0.40 7.24 7.41
N LEU A 92 -0.38 6.01 6.90
CA LEU A 92 -1.54 5.10 6.91
C LEU A 92 -1.77 4.47 8.29
N ASP A 93 -0.74 4.40 9.14
CA ASP A 93 -0.87 3.94 10.53
C ASP A 93 -1.83 4.82 11.34
N GLN A 94 -1.69 6.14 11.24
CA GLN A 94 -2.52 7.11 11.95
C GLN A 94 -3.98 7.02 11.51
N ILE A 95 -4.23 6.75 10.22
CA ILE A 95 -5.56 6.52 9.69
C ILE A 95 -6.17 5.25 10.27
N ILE A 96 -5.43 4.14 10.25
CA ILE A 96 -5.89 2.86 10.79
C ILE A 96 -6.22 3.00 12.28
N GLU A 97 -5.38 3.66 13.06
CA GLU A 97 -5.58 3.80 14.51
C GLU A 97 -6.64 4.81 14.89
N ASN A 98 -6.66 5.99 14.27
CA ASN A 98 -7.55 7.06 14.68
C ASN A 98 -8.90 7.04 13.97
N VAL A 99 -8.95 6.63 12.71
CA VAL A 99 -10.22 6.53 11.98
C VAL A 99 -10.80 5.16 12.22
N LEU A 100 -10.13 4.08 11.83
CA LEU A 100 -10.79 2.78 11.74
C LEU A 100 -11.10 2.17 13.10
N LYS A 101 -10.14 2.18 14.04
CA LYS A 101 -10.36 1.58 15.36
C LYS A 101 -11.30 2.40 16.25
N LYS A 102 -11.31 3.73 16.14
CA LYS A 102 -12.15 4.60 17.00
C LYS A 102 -13.57 4.74 16.50
N LEU A 103 -13.84 4.45 15.23
CA LEU A 103 -15.15 4.60 14.61
C LEU A 103 -16.12 3.46 14.99
N GLY A 104 -15.59 2.27 15.30
CA GLY A 104 -16.32 1.15 15.93
C GLY A 104 -17.33 0.41 15.04
N ASN A 105 -18.15 1.16 14.30
CA ASN A 105 -19.21 0.62 13.44
C ASN A 105 -18.76 0.55 11.98
N VAL A 106 -17.65 -0.13 11.75
CA VAL A 106 -17.04 -0.28 10.42
C VAL A 106 -16.98 -1.76 10.10
N ASP A 107 -17.52 -2.15 8.97
CA ASP A 107 -17.48 -3.54 8.50
C ASP A 107 -16.25 -3.76 7.61
N GLU A 108 -16.02 -2.86 6.65
CA GLU A 108 -14.92 -2.96 5.70
C GLU A 108 -14.32 -1.59 5.40
N VAL A 109 -13.00 -1.57 5.19
CA VAL A 109 -12.29 -0.37 4.73
C VAL A 109 -11.36 -0.72 3.60
N TYR A 110 -11.41 0.09 2.56
CA TYR A 110 -10.53 -0.01 1.42
C TYR A 110 -9.72 1.26 1.24
N LEU A 111 -8.44 1.10 0.97
CA LEU A 111 -7.60 2.16 0.39
C LEU A 111 -7.70 2.06 -1.12
N THR A 112 -7.89 3.18 -1.80
CA THR A 112 -7.96 3.25 -3.27
C THR A 112 -6.95 4.25 -3.81
N GLY A 113 -6.82 4.30 -5.14
CA GLY A 113 -5.98 5.29 -5.83
C GLY A 113 -4.47 5.02 -5.74
N ASP A 114 -3.69 6.10 -5.84
CA ASP A 114 -2.23 6.04 -6.06
C ASP A 114 -1.45 5.47 -4.88
N LEU A 115 -1.93 5.67 -3.64
CA LEU A 115 -1.25 5.16 -2.46
C LEU A 115 -1.23 3.62 -2.43
N VAL A 116 -2.23 2.96 -3.01
CA VAL A 116 -2.24 1.49 -3.17
C VAL A 116 -1.05 1.01 -3.99
N LEU A 117 -0.58 1.83 -4.93
CA LEU A 117 0.59 1.57 -5.78
C LEU A 117 1.91 2.02 -5.14
N GLY A 118 1.87 2.53 -3.91
CA GLY A 118 3.01 3.12 -3.23
C GLY A 118 3.51 4.42 -3.85
N LYS A 119 2.68 5.10 -4.64
CA LYS A 119 3.00 6.43 -5.18
C LYS A 119 2.64 7.48 -4.13
N ASN A 120 3.55 8.41 -3.87
CA ASN A 120 3.27 9.50 -2.95
C ASN A 120 2.21 10.42 -3.57
N ASN A 121 1.11 10.66 -2.85
CA ASN A 121 0.01 11.51 -3.28
C ASN A 121 -0.41 12.39 -2.08
N PRO A 122 -0.74 13.68 -2.27
CA PRO A 122 -1.29 14.53 -1.22
C PRO A 122 -2.69 14.08 -0.74
N PHE A 123 -3.34 13.18 -1.46
CA PHE A 123 -4.65 12.64 -1.12
C PHE A 123 -4.55 11.18 -0.65
N VAL A 124 -5.36 10.85 0.35
CA VAL A 124 -5.67 9.48 0.76
C VAL A 124 -7.12 9.19 0.41
N ASP A 125 -7.33 8.28 -0.54
CA ASP A 125 -8.66 7.87 -0.95
C ASP A 125 -9.08 6.62 -0.18
N LEU A 126 -10.12 6.76 0.64
CA LEU A 126 -10.69 5.68 1.44
C LEU A 126 -12.11 5.39 0.99
N VAL A 127 -12.48 4.12 1.03
CA VAL A 127 -13.87 3.68 0.99
C VAL A 127 -14.16 2.97 2.29
N ILE A 128 -15.18 3.42 3.01
CA ILE A 128 -15.59 2.84 4.28
C ILE A 128 -17.01 2.32 4.15
N VAL A 129 -17.20 1.07 4.56
CA VAL A 129 -18.46 0.35 4.53
C VAL A 129 -18.89 0.09 5.97
N GLY A 130 -20.12 0.48 6.29
CA GLY A 130 -20.70 0.28 7.63
C GLY A 130 -21.64 1.40 8.05
N ASN A 131 -22.30 1.18 9.19
CA ASN A 131 -23.23 2.15 9.77
C ASN A 131 -22.51 3.18 10.65
N ILE A 132 -22.01 4.22 10.01
CA ILE A 132 -21.06 5.17 10.59
C ILE A 132 -21.71 6.51 10.92
N ASP A 133 -21.39 7.06 12.10
CA ASP A 133 -21.65 8.47 12.40
C ASP A 133 -20.71 9.36 11.58
N LYS A 134 -21.30 9.99 10.56
CA LYS A 134 -20.58 10.89 9.64
C LYS A 134 -19.94 12.07 10.35
N THR A 135 -20.60 12.64 11.35
CA THR A 135 -20.10 13.79 12.10
C THR A 135 -18.84 13.41 12.87
N TYR A 136 -18.89 12.28 13.56
CA TYR A 136 -17.75 11.77 14.30
C TYR A 136 -16.60 11.37 13.37
N LEU A 137 -16.90 10.73 12.24
CA LEU A 137 -15.90 10.41 11.20
C LEU A 137 -15.15 11.67 10.73
N TYR A 138 -15.87 12.73 10.33
CA TYR A 138 -15.22 13.93 9.82
C TYR A 138 -14.36 14.63 10.88
N ASN A 139 -14.78 14.62 12.14
CA ASN A 139 -13.96 15.11 13.26
C ASN A 139 -12.67 14.31 13.45
N LEU A 140 -12.69 12.99 13.23
CA LEU A 140 -11.50 12.16 13.28
C LEU A 140 -10.60 12.44 12.07
N ILE A 141 -11.18 12.55 10.88
CA ILE A 141 -10.45 12.87 9.65
C ILE A 141 -9.69 14.18 9.80
N GLU A 142 -10.33 15.26 10.25
CA GLU A 142 -9.69 16.57 10.40
C GLU A 142 -8.43 16.51 11.29
N LYS A 143 -8.50 15.78 12.41
CA LYS A 143 -7.35 15.55 13.28
C LYS A 143 -6.24 14.77 12.59
N VAL A 144 -6.60 13.74 11.83
CA VAL A 144 -5.62 12.88 11.13
C VAL A 144 -4.96 13.61 9.98
N GLU A 145 -5.69 14.41 9.20
CA GLU A 145 -5.14 15.19 8.08
C GLU A 145 -3.98 16.09 8.55
N ILE A 146 -4.12 16.71 9.73
CA ILE A 146 -3.07 17.53 10.35
C ILE A 146 -1.84 16.69 10.70
N LEU A 147 -2.03 15.47 11.21
CA LEU A 147 -0.93 14.59 11.62
C LEU A 147 -0.11 14.05 10.46
N ILE A 148 -0.76 13.79 9.31
CA ILE A 148 -0.12 13.13 8.17
C ILE A 148 0.21 14.08 7.01
N ASP A 149 -0.16 15.36 7.12
CA ASP A 149 0.00 16.39 6.08
C ASP A 149 -0.56 15.95 4.71
N LYS A 150 -1.74 15.31 4.73
CA LYS A 150 -2.45 14.82 3.54
C LYS A 150 -3.95 15.05 3.72
N LYS A 151 -4.65 15.25 2.61
CA LYS A 151 -6.12 15.35 2.57
C LYS A 151 -6.73 13.97 2.42
N ILE A 152 -7.78 13.66 3.18
CA ILE A 152 -8.46 12.37 3.14
C ILE A 152 -9.80 12.55 2.43
N ARG A 153 -10.02 11.76 1.38
CA ARG A 153 -11.29 11.68 0.65
C ARG A 153 -11.95 10.37 0.98
N VAL A 154 -13.22 10.40 1.35
CA VAL A 154 -13.92 9.21 1.82
C VAL A 154 -15.20 8.98 1.03
N GLY A 155 -15.32 7.78 0.45
CA GLY A 155 -16.59 7.22 -0.02
C GLY A 155 -17.23 6.41 1.10
N LEU A 156 -18.50 6.68 1.40
CA LEU A 156 -19.25 5.98 2.45
C LEU A 156 -20.34 5.12 1.83
N TYR A 157 -20.43 3.87 2.26
CA TYR A 157 -21.48 2.95 1.86
C TYR A 157 -22.09 2.26 3.07
N GLN A 158 -23.40 2.06 3.04
CA GLN A 158 -24.05 1.11 3.93
C GLN A 158 -23.74 -0.32 3.48
N SER A 159 -23.72 -1.25 4.43
CA SER A 159 -23.28 -2.63 4.21
C SER A 159 -24.18 -3.37 3.24
N GLU A 160 -25.47 -3.05 3.20
CA GLU A 160 -26.45 -3.63 2.28
C GLU A 160 -26.29 -3.11 0.85
N GLU A 161 -25.72 -1.91 0.68
CA GLU A 161 -25.56 -1.25 -0.61
C GLU A 161 -24.21 -1.52 -1.25
N PHE A 162 -23.24 -2.04 -0.50
CA PHE A 162 -21.87 -2.21 -0.96
C PHE A 162 -21.65 -3.57 -1.64
N THR A 163 -20.92 -3.55 -2.74
CA THR A 163 -20.32 -4.76 -3.34
C THR A 163 -18.95 -4.39 -3.87
N GLU A 164 -17.97 -5.30 -3.77
CA GLU A 164 -16.62 -5.05 -4.30
C GLU A 164 -16.58 -4.71 -5.79
N LYS A 165 -17.63 -5.07 -6.55
CA LYS A 165 -17.78 -4.66 -7.95
C LYS A 165 -17.75 -3.14 -8.10
N LYS A 166 -18.34 -2.38 -7.16
CA LYS A 166 -18.31 -0.92 -7.16
C LYS A 166 -16.90 -0.35 -7.06
N LEU A 167 -15.97 -1.06 -6.40
CA LEU A 167 -14.57 -0.63 -6.33
C LEU A 167 -13.80 -0.86 -7.63
N LYS A 168 -14.26 -1.79 -8.49
CA LYS A 168 -13.62 -2.00 -9.79
C LYS A 168 -13.76 -0.78 -10.70
N ASP A 169 -14.83 -0.01 -10.55
CA ASP A 169 -15.05 1.25 -11.28
C ASP A 169 -14.12 2.37 -10.78
N VAL A 170 -13.70 2.30 -9.52
CA VAL A 170 -12.71 3.20 -8.90
C VAL A 170 -11.27 2.82 -9.28
N GLY A 171 -11.07 1.60 -9.80
CA GLY A 171 -9.79 1.10 -10.29
C GLY A 171 -9.08 0.22 -9.27
N ILE A 172 -7.92 0.66 -8.80
CA ILE A 172 -7.04 -0.14 -7.92
C ILE A 172 -7.41 0.11 -6.47
N PHE A 173 -7.59 -0.97 -5.72
CA PHE A 173 -7.95 -0.93 -4.30
C PHE A 173 -7.25 -2.03 -3.51
N MET A 174 -7.17 -1.84 -2.20
CA MET A 174 -6.74 -2.86 -1.24
C MET A 174 -7.59 -2.78 0.03
N LYS A 175 -7.92 -3.93 0.61
CA LYS A 175 -8.62 -4.00 1.89
C LYS A 175 -7.66 -3.69 3.05
N LEU A 176 -8.04 -2.75 3.91
CA LEU A 176 -7.33 -2.39 5.14
C LEU A 176 -7.92 -3.09 6.36
N MET A 177 -9.25 -3.25 6.37
CA MET A 177 -10.04 -3.92 7.40
C MET A 177 -11.16 -4.71 6.72
#